data_AF-A0A849HDG1-F1
#
_entry.id   AF-A0A849HDG1-F1
#
_cell.length_a   1.000
_cell.length_b   1.000
_cell.length_c   1.000
_cell.angle_alpha   90.00
_cell.angle_beta   90.00
_cell.angle_gamma   90.00
#
_symmetry.space_group_name_H-M   'P 1'
#
loop_
_entity.id
_entity.type
_entity.pdbx_description
1 polymer ?
#
loop_
_entity_poly.entity_id
_entity_poly.type
_entity_poly.pdbx_seq_one_letter_code
_entity_poly.pdbx_strand_id
1 'polypeptide(L)' 'DLTPALVVVEMNREILDRGRYEDVVVAEKDSLELVHFVGGG' A
#
# COMPACT_ATOMS: atom_id res chain seq x y z
N ASP A 1 15.48 -4.28 4.42
CA ASP A 1 15.27 -3.69 3.09
C ASP A 1 13.82 -3.98 2.66
N LEU A 2 13.11 -3.01 2.07
CA LEU A 2 11.74 -3.23 1.61
C LEU A 2 11.77 -3.54 0.12
N THR A 3 11.31 -4.73 -0.28
CA THR A 3 11.15 -5.06 -1.69
C THR A 3 9.82 -4.49 -2.17
N PRO A 4 9.77 -3.49 -3.08
CA PRO A 4 8.51 -2.85 -3.45
C PRO A 4 7.46 -3.82 -4.02
N ALA A 5 7.88 -4.94 -4.61
CA ALA A 5 7.01 -6.00 -5.10
C ALA A 5 6.34 -6.82 -3.98
N LEU A 6 6.91 -6.81 -2.76
CA LEU A 6 6.39 -7.52 -1.58
C LEU A 6 5.61 -6.58 -0.63
N VAL A 7 5.42 -5.32 -1.01
CA VAL A 7 4.68 -4.32 -0.23
C VAL A 7 3.28 -4.15 -0.80
N VAL A 8 2.27 -4.16 0.06
CA VAL A 8 0.91 -3.73 -0.26
C VAL A 8 0.66 -2.38 0.38
N VAL A 9 -0.05 -1.51 -0.35
CA VAL A 9 -0.47 -0.20 0.14
C VAL A 9 -1.94 -0.29 0.53
N GLU A 10 -2.24 0.04 1.77
CA GLU A 10 -3.60 0.25 2.27
C GLU A 10 -3.85 1.76 2.44
N MET A 11 -5.03 2.23 2.07
CA MET A 11 -5.49 3.60 2.30
C MET A 11 -6.85 3.54 2.98
N ASN A 12 -6.98 4.13 4.17
CA ASN A 12 -8.24 4.21 4.91
C ASN A 12 -8.97 2.85 5.08
N ARG A 13 -8.22 1.77 5.38
CA ARG A 13 -8.74 0.39 5.49
C ARG A 13 -9.15 -0.28 4.18
N GLU A 14 -8.74 0.28 3.04
CA GLU A 14 -8.91 -0.31 1.72
C GLU A 14 -7.54 -0.62 1.09
N ILE A 15 -7.36 -1.86 0.62
CA ILE A 15 -6.16 -2.24 -0.12
C ILE A 15 -6.20 -1.63 -1.52
N LEU A 16 -5.19 -0.85 -1.88
CA LEU A 16 -5.07 -0.24 -3.19
C LEU A 16 -4.51 -1.23 -4.22
N ASP A 17 -5.13 -1.26 -5.40
CA ASP A 17 -4.55 -1.90 -6.58
C ASP A 17 -3.39 -1.05 -7.10
N ARG A 18 -2.26 -1.70 -7.40
CA ARG A 18 -1.05 -1.06 -7.94
C ARG A 18 -1.29 -0.28 -9.24
N GLY A 19 -2.18 -0.78 -10.10
CA GLY A 19 -2.54 -0.14 -11.35
C GLY A 19 -3.31 1.18 -11.18
N ARG A 20 -3.83 1.45 -9.97
CA ARG A 20 -4.60 2.67 -9.67
C ARG A 20 -3.76 3.74 -8.98
N TYR A 21 -2.49 3.50 -8.69
CA TYR A 21 -1.68 4.44 -7.91
C TYR A 21 -1.59 5.83 -8.55
N GLU A 22 -1.52 5.90 -9.88
CA GLU A 22 -1.48 7.18 -10.60
C GLU A 22 -2.78 7.99 -10.48
N ASP A 23 -3.90 7.31 -10.21
CA ASP A 23 -5.22 7.93 -10.08
C ASP A 23 -5.58 8.30 -8.63
N VAL A 24 -4.79 7.83 -7.65
CA VAL A 24 -5.07 8.00 -6.23
C VAL A 24 -4.43 9.30 -5.74
N VAL A 25 -5.28 10.25 -5.31
CA VAL A 25 -4.86 11.48 -4.66
C VAL A 25 -4.86 11.27 -3.14
N VAL A 26 -3.72 11.53 -2.50
CA VAL A 26 -3.58 11.49 -1.04
C VAL A 26 -3.88 12.86 -0.45
N ALA A 27 -4.72 12.91 0.57
CA ALA A 27 -5.07 14.10 1.33
C ALA A 27 -4.59 14.00 2.78
N GLU A 28 -4.52 15.14 3.47
CA GLU A 28 -3.93 15.27 4.81
C GLU A 28 -4.58 14.40 5.90
N LYS A 29 -5.80 13.91 5.68
CA LYS A 29 -6.52 13.06 6.64
C LYS A 29 -6.53 11.58 6.30
N ASP A 30 -5.88 11.20 5.20
CA ASP A 30 -5.81 9.81 4.79
C ASP A 30 -4.77 9.05 5.60
N SER A 31 -5.13 7.83 6.00
CA SER A 31 -4.21 6.90 6.65
C SER A 31 -3.66 5.93 5.60
N LEU A 32 -2.34 5.93 5.42
CA LEU A 32 -1.63 4.99 4.54
C LEU A 32 -0.87 3.97 5.38
N GLU A 33 -1.04 2.69 5.06
CA GLU A 33 -0.28 1.60 5.68
C GLU A 33 0.50 0.83 4.61
N LEU A 34 1.78 0.57 4.89
CA LEU A 34 2.65 -0.24 4.04
C LEU A 34 2.85 -1.61 4.68
N VAL A 35 2.20 -2.62 4.12
CA VAL A 35 2.27 -4.00 4.63
C VAL A 35 3.31 -4.76 3.82
N HIS A 36 4.41 -5.15 4.45
CA HIS A 36 5.45 -5.98 3.83
C HIS A 36 5.22 -7.46 4.16
N PHE A 37 5.04 -8.28 3.13
CA PHE A 37 5.00 -9.73 3.31
C PHE A 37 6.41 -10.26 3.53
N VAL A 38 6.70 -10.60 4.79
CA VAL A 38 7.85 -11.43 5.17
C VAL A 38 7.37 -12.89 5.08
N GLY A 39 7.75 -13.61 4.03
CA GLY A 39 7.25 -14.96 3.74
C GLY A 39 7.26 -15.88 4.97
N GLY A 40 6.13 -16.56 5.22
CA GLY A 40 5.97 -17.55 6.26
C GLY A 40 5.64 -18.91 5.64
N GLY A 41 6.69 -19.69 5.37
CA GLY A 41 6.65 -21.01 4.73
C GLY A 41 7.93 -21.30 3.99
#